data_AF-A0A7X4XTG4-F1
#
_entry.id   AF-A0A7X4XTG4-F1
#
_cell.length_a   1.000
_cell.length_b   1.000
_cell.length_c   1.000
_cell.angle_alpha   90.00
_cell.angle_beta   90.00
_cell.angle_gamma   90.00
#
_symmetry.space_group_name_H-M   'P 1'
#
loop_
_entity.id
_entity.type
_entity.pdbx_description
1 polymer ?
#
loop_
_entity_poly.entity_id
_entity_poly.type
_entity_poly.pdbx_seq_one_letter_code
_entity_poly.pdbx_strand_id
1 'polypeptide(L)'
;MRHKIVWATQFMLPILVVWLSLLALPSNAKEGAQSEVAQREITQLAGADYWRQVRQGQEGYTTSTFPEHGILISAPGETWFVLKEKWMSPAGAIAIFGSISMVVMAYWLLGPLMLSQPRTGRKLTRWSRLDRALHWCMAFTFLTLAFSGLMLVYGKHFLKPYIPTDWWGMVIYSAKQYHNYIGPLFFILLILILLKWWRKSLFNKIDIQWFLKLGG
;
A
#
# COMPACT_ATOMS: atom_id res chain seq x y z
N MET A 1 33.25 35.49 -33.38
CA MET A 1 31.82 35.10 -33.31
C MET A 1 31.19 35.21 -31.92
N ARG A 2 31.90 34.88 -30.82
CA ARG A 2 31.36 34.97 -29.44
C ARG A 2 30.90 36.38 -29.00
N HIS A 3 31.58 37.46 -29.39
CA HIS A 3 31.20 38.82 -28.97
C HIS A 3 29.86 39.33 -29.55
N LYS A 4 29.50 38.92 -30.78
CA LYS A 4 28.23 39.35 -31.39
C LYS A 4 27.01 38.65 -30.77
N ILE A 5 27.20 37.42 -30.28
CA ILE A 5 26.15 36.61 -29.63
C ILE A 5 25.86 37.13 -28.22
N VAL A 6 26.89 37.52 -27.46
CA VAL A 6 26.72 38.11 -26.12
C VAL A 6 26.01 39.46 -26.18
N TRP A 7 26.28 40.26 -27.21
CA TRP A 7 25.59 41.54 -27.42
C TRP A 7 24.11 41.33 -27.77
N ALA A 8 23.80 40.36 -28.65
CA ALA A 8 22.41 40.04 -28.99
C ALA A 8 21.61 39.52 -27.78
N THR A 9 22.19 38.67 -26.94
CA THR A 9 21.51 38.17 -25.73
C THR A 9 21.35 39.24 -24.65
N GLN A 10 22.32 40.16 -24.50
CA GLN A 10 22.25 41.26 -23.53
C GLN A 10 21.17 42.30 -23.85
N PHE A 11 20.80 42.49 -25.12
CA PHE A 11 19.71 43.39 -25.51
C PHE A 11 18.37 42.68 -25.70
N MET A 12 18.34 41.41 -26.11
CA MET A 12 17.08 40.67 -26.29
C MET A 12 16.44 40.20 -24.98
N LEU A 13 17.24 39.85 -23.96
CA LEU A 13 16.72 39.44 -22.64
C LEU A 13 15.94 40.56 -21.92
N PRO A 14 16.41 41.81 -21.80
CA PRO A 14 15.63 42.86 -21.16
C PRO A 14 14.38 43.24 -21.97
N ILE A 15 14.43 43.17 -23.31
CA ILE A 15 13.26 43.44 -24.15
C ILE A 15 12.20 42.35 -23.98
N LEU A 16 12.59 41.07 -23.92
CA LEU A 16 11.67 39.96 -23.64
C LEU A 16 11.08 40.04 -22.23
N VAL A 17 11.86 40.44 -21.22
CA VAL A 17 11.37 40.65 -19.85
C VAL A 17 10.40 41.82 -19.77
N VAL A 18 10.67 42.94 -20.47
CA VAL A 18 9.77 44.09 -20.54
C VAL A 18 8.47 43.74 -21.28
N TRP A 19 8.54 42.96 -22.37
CA TRP A 19 7.35 42.45 -23.05
C TRP A 19 6.54 41.47 -22.21
N LEU A 20 7.18 40.60 -21.42
CA LEU A 20 6.51 39.70 -20.47
C LEU A 20 5.83 40.49 -19.33
N SER A 21 6.43 41.61 -18.93
CA SER A 21 5.90 42.50 -17.87
C SER A 21 4.73 43.36 -18.37
N LEU A 22 4.72 43.75 -19.65
CA LEU A 22 3.64 44.51 -20.29
C LEU A 22 2.40 43.64 -20.60
N LEU A 23 2.57 42.32 -20.73
CA LEU A 23 1.48 41.34 -20.86
C LEU A 23 0.95 40.83 -19.51
N ALA A 24 1.63 41.13 -18.41
CA ALA A 24 1.13 40.87 -17.06
C ALA A 24 0.12 41.97 -16.68
N LEU A 25 -1.11 41.87 -17.22
CA LEU A 25 -2.24 42.63 -16.69
C LEU A 25 -2.38 42.26 -15.21
N PRO A 26 -2.34 43.22 -14.27
CA PRO A 26 -2.64 42.92 -12.89
C PRO A 26 -4.12 42.52 -12.83
N SER A 27 -4.39 41.23 -12.72
CA SER A 27 -5.69 40.74 -12.31
C SER A 27 -5.87 41.10 -10.84
N ASN A 28 -6.21 42.36 -10.58
CA ASN A 28 -6.86 42.71 -9.34
C ASN A 28 -8.22 42.02 -9.40
N ALA A 29 -8.29 40.82 -8.83
CA ALA A 29 -9.57 40.31 -8.38
C ALA A 29 -10.13 41.42 -7.49
N LYS A 30 -11.22 42.06 -7.94
CA LYS A 30 -12.02 42.84 -7.02
C LYS A 30 -12.39 41.86 -5.92
N GLU A 31 -11.81 42.00 -4.73
CA GLU A 31 -12.50 41.65 -3.49
C GLU A 31 -13.75 42.54 -3.48
N GLY A 32 -14.74 42.15 -4.30
CA GLY A 32 -16.09 42.61 -4.13
C GLY A 32 -16.44 42.25 -2.71
N ALA A 33 -16.88 43.24 -1.94
CA ALA A 33 -17.35 43.09 -0.58
C ALA A 33 -17.96 41.71 -0.42
N GLN A 34 -17.30 40.86 0.36
CA GLN A 34 -17.73 39.49 0.66
C GLN A 34 -19.22 39.60 0.96
N SER A 35 -20.06 39.14 0.02
CA SER A 35 -21.47 39.50 0.09
C SER A 35 -21.99 38.90 1.38
N GLU A 36 -22.78 39.65 2.16
CA GLU A 36 -23.35 39.13 3.40
C GLU A 36 -24.10 37.81 3.15
N VAL A 37 -24.60 37.62 1.92
CA VAL A 37 -25.17 36.38 1.39
C VAL A 37 -24.12 35.27 1.27
N ALA A 38 -22.96 35.50 0.64
CA ALA A 38 -21.87 34.53 0.58
C ALA A 38 -21.34 34.20 1.98
N GLN A 39 -21.21 35.18 2.88
CA GLN A 39 -20.85 34.97 4.27
C GLN A 39 -21.91 34.12 5.00
N ARG A 40 -23.21 34.39 4.81
CA ARG A 40 -24.33 33.64 5.39
C ARG A 40 -24.46 32.23 4.81
N GLU A 41 -24.24 32.03 3.52
CA GLU A 41 -24.21 30.72 2.87
C GLU A 41 -23.02 29.90 3.36
N ILE A 42 -21.82 30.50 3.47
CA ILE A 42 -20.65 29.87 4.10
C ILE A 42 -20.95 29.52 5.56
N THR A 43 -21.67 30.37 6.29
CA THR A 43 -22.07 30.11 7.69
C THR A 43 -23.09 28.97 7.80
N GLN A 44 -24.01 28.85 6.83
CA GLN A 44 -24.95 27.72 6.72
C GLN A 44 -24.23 26.40 6.37
N LEU A 45 -23.27 26.45 5.46
CA LEU A 45 -22.37 25.32 5.12
C LEU A 45 -21.37 25.00 6.25
N ALA A 46 -21.19 25.90 7.22
CA ALA A 46 -20.35 25.68 8.40
C ALA A 46 -21.13 25.13 9.61
N GLY A 47 -22.46 24.98 9.52
CA GLY A 47 -23.29 24.47 10.61
C GLY A 47 -23.02 23.01 10.96
N ALA A 48 -23.13 22.66 12.24
CA ALA A 48 -22.92 21.28 12.72
C ALA A 48 -23.90 20.27 12.06
N ASP A 49 -25.12 20.70 11.72
CA ASP A 49 -26.10 19.89 11.01
C ASP A 49 -25.66 19.57 9.57
N TYR A 50 -25.12 20.56 8.85
CA TYR A 50 -24.59 20.36 7.50
C TYR A 50 -23.44 19.36 7.51
N TRP A 51 -22.47 19.52 8.41
CA TRP A 51 -21.35 18.58 8.52
C TRP A 51 -21.78 17.18 8.97
N ARG A 52 -22.87 17.04 9.71
CA ARG A 52 -23.46 15.74 10.05
C ARG A 52 -24.02 15.04 8.81
N GLN A 53 -24.74 15.78 7.97
CA GLN A 53 -25.27 15.27 6.69
C GLN A 53 -24.13 14.87 5.74
N VAL A 54 -23.11 15.72 5.61
CA VAL A 54 -21.92 15.43 4.81
C VAL A 54 -21.21 14.16 5.30
N ARG A 55 -21.03 14.00 6.61
CA ARG A 55 -20.41 12.79 7.20
C ARG A 55 -21.26 11.53 7.00
N GLN A 56 -22.58 11.67 6.95
CA GLN A 56 -23.51 10.58 6.66
C GLN A 56 -23.53 10.20 5.16
N GLY A 57 -22.77 10.90 4.31
CA GLY A 57 -22.70 10.62 2.88
C GLY A 57 -23.94 11.07 2.11
N GLN A 58 -24.63 12.11 2.58
CA GLN A 58 -25.77 12.68 1.86
C GLN A 58 -25.34 13.19 0.48
N GLU A 59 -26.16 12.91 -0.53
CA GLU A 59 -25.90 13.31 -1.90
C GLU A 59 -26.38 14.75 -2.13
N GLY A 60 -25.47 15.59 -2.63
CA GLY A 60 -25.75 16.93 -3.13
C GLY A 60 -25.97 16.96 -4.64
N TYR A 61 -26.35 18.12 -5.14
CA TYR A 61 -26.51 18.33 -6.57
C TYR A 61 -25.15 18.54 -7.25
N THR A 62 -24.89 17.82 -8.34
CA THR A 62 -23.72 18.00 -9.21
C THR A 62 -24.13 17.81 -10.66
N THR A 63 -23.43 18.46 -11.59
CA THR A 63 -23.57 18.25 -13.03
C THR A 63 -22.72 17.10 -13.54
N SER A 64 -21.86 16.54 -12.68
CA SER A 64 -20.96 15.45 -13.06
C SER A 64 -21.66 14.10 -13.05
N THR A 65 -21.32 13.24 -14.01
CA THR A 65 -21.98 11.94 -14.23
C THR A 65 -21.20 10.76 -13.65
N PHE A 66 -20.03 10.99 -13.08
CA PHE A 66 -19.24 9.93 -12.46
C PHE A 66 -19.85 9.48 -11.12
N PRO A 67 -19.69 8.20 -10.75
CA PRO A 67 -20.17 7.70 -9.47
C PRO A 67 -19.64 8.52 -8.28
N GLU A 68 -20.47 8.70 -7.26
CA GLU A 68 -20.13 9.38 -6.00
C GLU A 68 -19.78 10.88 -6.09
N HIS A 69 -19.90 11.53 -7.25
CA HIS A 69 -19.57 12.96 -7.40
C HIS A 69 -20.54 13.92 -6.69
N GLY A 70 -21.74 13.46 -6.33
CA GLY A 70 -22.65 14.20 -5.46
C GLY A 70 -22.30 14.07 -3.97
N ILE A 71 -21.36 13.20 -3.60
CA ILE A 71 -21.07 12.87 -2.20
C ILE A 71 -19.71 13.48 -1.81
N LEU A 72 -19.72 14.38 -0.82
CA LEU A 72 -18.49 15.03 -0.36
C LEU A 72 -17.59 14.11 0.48
N ILE A 73 -18.18 13.23 1.29
CA ILE A 73 -17.46 12.22 2.09
C ILE A 73 -18.11 10.86 1.87
N SER A 74 -17.35 9.91 1.31
CA SER A 74 -17.81 8.53 1.16
C SER A 74 -17.90 7.84 2.53
N ALA A 75 -19.12 7.67 3.04
CA ALA A 75 -19.37 6.95 4.30
C ALA A 75 -18.85 5.48 4.26
N PRO A 76 -18.97 4.75 3.13
CA PRO A 76 -18.30 3.45 2.97
C PRO A 76 -16.77 3.54 3.03
N GLY A 77 -16.19 4.57 2.40
CA GLY A 77 -14.75 4.83 2.43
C GLY A 77 -14.23 5.09 3.84
N GLU A 78 -14.94 5.91 4.63
CA GLU A 78 -14.63 6.15 6.03
C GLU A 78 -14.76 4.86 6.87
N THR A 79 -15.81 4.09 6.66
CA THR A 79 -16.01 2.80 7.33
C THR A 79 -14.85 1.84 7.05
N TRP A 80 -14.43 1.75 5.79
CA TRP A 80 -13.26 0.95 5.39
C TRP A 80 -11.97 1.47 6.02
N PHE A 81 -11.76 2.78 6.04
CA PHE A 81 -10.62 3.40 6.69
C PHE A 81 -10.56 3.03 8.18
N VAL A 82 -11.68 3.18 8.90
CA VAL A 82 -11.78 2.82 10.32
C VAL A 82 -11.52 1.33 10.53
N LEU A 83 -12.13 0.45 9.72
CA LEU A 83 -11.90 -0.99 9.79
C LEU A 83 -10.41 -1.33 9.57
N LYS A 84 -9.81 -0.76 8.53
CA LYS A 84 -8.41 -1.01 8.18
C LYS A 84 -7.46 -0.50 9.26
N GLU A 85 -7.65 0.73 9.70
CA GLU A 85 -6.70 1.42 10.57
C GLU A 85 -6.84 1.04 12.04
N LYS A 86 -8.08 0.91 12.55
CA LYS A 86 -8.31 0.61 13.96
C LYS A 86 -8.28 -0.89 14.28
N TRP A 87 -8.66 -1.75 13.33
CA TRP A 87 -8.84 -3.17 13.59
C TRP A 87 -7.87 -4.04 12.80
N MET A 88 -7.91 -3.96 11.47
CA MET A 88 -7.16 -4.88 10.61
C MET A 88 -5.64 -4.68 10.71
N SER A 89 -5.16 -3.44 10.70
CA SER A 89 -3.72 -3.15 10.77
C SER A 89 -3.12 -3.55 12.14
N PRO A 90 -3.72 -3.20 13.30
CA PRO A 90 -3.24 -3.70 14.59
C PRO A 90 -3.31 -5.22 14.71
N ALA A 91 -4.42 -5.85 14.26
CA ALA A 91 -4.54 -7.31 14.26
C ALA A 91 -3.47 -7.97 13.39
N GLY A 92 -3.17 -7.40 12.22
CA GLY A 92 -2.09 -7.86 11.35
C GLY A 92 -0.72 -7.76 12.01
N ALA A 93 -0.43 -6.66 12.72
CA ALA A 93 0.80 -6.50 13.46
C ALA A 93 0.93 -7.55 14.57
N ILE A 94 -0.14 -7.78 15.35
CA ILE A 94 -0.19 -8.83 16.37
C ILE A 94 0.04 -10.22 15.74
N ALA A 95 -0.58 -10.52 14.60
CA ALA A 95 -0.39 -11.80 13.93
C ALA A 95 1.08 -12.01 13.49
N ILE A 96 1.72 -10.98 12.92
CA ILE A 96 3.11 -11.03 12.49
C ILE A 96 4.06 -11.17 13.68
N PHE A 97 4.03 -10.20 14.61
CA PHE A 97 4.96 -10.22 15.75
C PHE A 97 4.67 -11.36 16.72
N GLY A 98 3.40 -11.72 16.90
CA GLY A 98 2.97 -12.84 17.71
C GLY A 98 3.45 -14.18 17.16
N SER A 99 3.32 -14.41 15.84
CA SER A 99 3.83 -15.64 15.22
C SER A 99 5.37 -15.73 15.27
N ILE A 100 6.08 -14.62 15.00
CA ILE A 100 7.54 -14.57 15.15
C ILE A 100 7.95 -14.88 16.59
N SER A 101 7.32 -14.22 17.56
CA SER A 101 7.60 -14.43 18.99
C SER A 101 7.31 -15.87 19.41
N MET A 102 6.23 -16.46 18.92
CA MET A 102 5.87 -17.85 19.18
C MET A 102 6.94 -18.81 18.65
N VAL A 103 7.43 -18.63 17.42
CA VAL A 103 8.47 -19.48 16.84
C VAL A 103 9.80 -19.32 17.58
N VAL A 104 10.19 -18.09 17.91
CA VAL A 104 11.42 -17.79 18.68
C VAL A 104 11.35 -18.42 20.07
N MET A 105 10.22 -18.28 20.76
CA MET A 105 10.00 -18.86 22.08
C MET A 105 9.99 -20.39 22.03
N ALA A 106 9.33 -21.00 21.04
CA ALA A 106 9.35 -22.44 20.84
C ALA A 106 10.79 -22.95 20.63
N TYR A 107 11.59 -22.27 19.81
CA TYR A 107 13.00 -22.63 19.61
C TYR A 107 13.82 -22.50 20.89
N TRP A 108 13.60 -21.44 21.68
CA TRP A 108 14.34 -21.22 22.92
C TRP A 108 13.98 -22.24 24.01
N LEU A 109 12.71 -22.65 24.10
CA LEU A 109 12.24 -23.62 25.09
C LEU A 109 12.53 -25.08 24.69
N LEU A 110 12.36 -25.44 23.42
CA LEU A 110 12.48 -26.83 22.94
C LEU A 110 13.87 -27.14 22.37
N GLY A 111 14.64 -26.12 21.98
CA GLY A 111 15.92 -26.28 21.31
C GLY A 111 15.81 -26.70 19.83
N PRO A 112 16.95 -26.97 19.17
CA PRO A 112 16.97 -27.38 17.77
C PRO A 112 16.47 -28.82 17.58
N LEU A 113 15.53 -29.00 16.65
CA LEU A 113 15.09 -30.33 16.20
C LEU A 113 16.18 -30.97 15.32
N MET A 114 17.03 -31.80 15.93
CA MET A 114 18.10 -32.53 15.24
C MET A 114 17.62 -33.93 14.82
N LEU A 115 18.35 -34.54 13.87
CA LEU A 115 18.13 -35.95 13.54
C LEU A 115 18.53 -36.82 14.73
N SER A 116 17.68 -37.80 15.06
CA SER A 116 17.99 -38.81 16.08
C SER A 116 19.15 -39.73 15.71
N GLN A 117 19.49 -39.81 14.41
CA GLN A 117 20.53 -40.68 13.87
C GLN A 117 21.44 -39.91 12.90
N PRO A 118 22.72 -40.30 12.78
CA PRO A 118 23.64 -39.66 11.85
C PRO A 118 23.23 -39.83 10.39
N ARG A 119 23.63 -38.89 9.54
CA ARG A 119 23.27 -38.90 8.11
C ARG A 119 23.96 -40.05 7.39
N THR A 120 23.18 -40.92 6.75
CA THR A 120 23.66 -42.12 6.04
C THR A 120 24.29 -41.85 4.67
N GLY A 121 24.25 -40.61 4.18
CA GLY A 121 24.75 -40.22 2.84
C GLY A 121 23.85 -40.61 1.66
N ARG A 122 22.95 -41.60 1.83
CA ARG A 122 21.97 -41.99 0.81
C ARG A 122 20.87 -40.95 0.68
N LYS A 123 20.59 -40.48 -0.55
CA LYS A 123 19.56 -39.48 -0.83
C LYS A 123 18.40 -40.12 -1.59
N LEU A 124 17.18 -39.68 -1.28
CA LEU A 124 15.95 -40.03 -1.99
C LEU A 124 15.35 -38.80 -2.67
N THR A 125 14.76 -38.99 -3.85
CA THR A 125 14.10 -37.90 -4.57
C THR A 125 12.74 -37.61 -3.94
N ARG A 126 12.68 -36.64 -3.03
CA ARG A 126 11.41 -36.23 -2.39
C ARG A 126 10.53 -35.38 -3.32
N TRP A 127 11.15 -34.49 -4.10
CA TRP A 127 10.46 -33.53 -4.96
C TRP A 127 11.08 -33.53 -6.36
N SER A 128 10.26 -33.41 -7.40
CA SER A 128 10.73 -33.30 -8.78
C SER A 128 11.39 -31.93 -9.05
N ARG A 129 12.08 -31.78 -10.19
CA ARG A 129 12.63 -30.48 -10.62
C ARG A 129 11.52 -29.44 -10.79
N LEU A 130 10.37 -29.84 -11.34
CA LEU A 130 9.21 -28.98 -11.53
C LEU A 130 8.58 -28.55 -10.20
N ASP A 131 8.51 -29.43 -9.21
CA ASP A 131 8.00 -29.08 -7.87
C ASP A 131 8.85 -27.98 -7.23
N ARG A 132 10.18 -28.10 -7.33
CA ARG A 132 11.10 -27.09 -6.83
C ARG A 132 10.97 -25.78 -7.59
N ALA A 133 10.85 -25.83 -8.92
CA ALA A 133 10.67 -24.64 -9.73
C ALA A 133 9.36 -23.90 -9.37
N LEU A 134 8.24 -24.63 -9.27
CA LEU A 134 6.96 -24.06 -8.83
C LEU A 134 7.06 -23.42 -7.44
N HIS A 135 7.69 -24.11 -6.49
CA HIS A 135 7.88 -23.59 -5.13
C HIS A 135 8.72 -22.31 -5.12
N TRP A 136 9.85 -22.27 -5.85
CA TRP A 136 10.70 -21.08 -5.90
C TRP A 136 10.01 -19.90 -6.60
N CYS A 137 9.27 -20.14 -7.68
CA CYS A 137 8.45 -19.09 -8.30
C CYS A 137 7.41 -18.53 -7.33
N MET A 138 6.73 -19.41 -6.58
CA MET A 138 5.79 -19.00 -5.54
C MET A 138 6.49 -18.23 -4.41
N ALA A 139 7.67 -18.67 -3.96
CA ALA A 139 8.41 -18.03 -2.88
C ALA A 139 8.85 -16.60 -3.26
N PHE A 140 9.39 -16.40 -4.47
CA PHE A 140 9.80 -15.07 -4.92
C PHE A 140 8.62 -14.12 -5.10
N THR A 141 7.51 -14.60 -5.67
CA THR A 141 6.29 -13.79 -5.82
C THR A 141 5.67 -13.48 -4.46
N PHE A 142 5.63 -14.43 -3.53
CA PHE A 142 5.21 -14.23 -2.14
C PHE A 142 6.07 -13.19 -1.43
N LEU A 143 7.39 -13.30 -1.47
CA LEU A 143 8.28 -12.35 -0.80
C LEU A 143 8.12 -10.94 -1.37
N THR A 144 7.98 -10.82 -2.69
CA THR A 144 7.70 -9.54 -3.35
C THR A 144 6.38 -8.93 -2.86
N LEU A 145 5.33 -9.75 -2.71
CA LEU A 145 4.03 -9.32 -2.18
C LEU A 145 4.06 -9.00 -0.69
N ALA A 146 4.77 -9.78 0.10
CA ALA A 146 4.91 -9.58 1.53
C ALA A 146 5.64 -8.26 1.80
N PHE A 147 6.77 -8.01 1.15
CA PHE A 147 7.51 -6.76 1.33
C PHE A 147 6.75 -5.55 0.80
N SER A 148 6.16 -5.64 -0.39
CA SER A 148 5.36 -4.54 -0.94
C SER A 148 4.10 -4.27 -0.11
N GLY A 149 3.40 -5.31 0.35
CA GLY A 149 2.22 -5.19 1.22
C GLY A 149 2.55 -4.60 2.60
N LEU A 150 3.63 -5.07 3.24
CA LEU A 150 4.11 -4.48 4.49
C LEU A 150 4.51 -3.02 4.32
N MET A 151 5.15 -2.66 3.20
CA MET A 151 5.47 -1.27 2.88
C MET A 151 4.22 -0.41 2.73
N LEU A 152 3.19 -0.90 2.06
CA LEU A 152 1.93 -0.15 1.86
C LEU A 152 1.15 0.03 3.17
N VAL A 153 1.12 -0.98 4.04
CA VAL A 153 0.36 -0.91 5.31
C VAL A 153 1.13 -0.17 6.39
N TYR A 154 2.41 -0.51 6.59
CA TYR A 154 3.19 -0.05 7.74
C TYR A 154 4.37 0.86 7.39
N GLY A 155 4.71 1.04 6.11
CA GLY A 155 5.88 1.82 5.70
C GLY A 155 5.87 3.25 6.22
N LYS A 156 4.68 3.86 6.37
CA LYS A 156 4.53 5.21 6.95
C LYS A 156 5.03 5.31 8.39
N HIS A 157 5.04 4.21 9.13
CA HIS A 157 5.47 4.15 10.53
C HIS A 157 6.94 3.73 10.66
N PHE A 158 7.39 2.76 9.87
CA PHE A 158 8.72 2.16 10.04
C PHE A 158 9.80 2.70 9.10
N LEU A 159 9.42 3.23 7.93
CA LEU A 159 10.40 3.70 6.94
C LEU A 159 10.32 5.20 6.70
N LYS A 160 9.11 5.76 6.52
CA LYS A 160 8.92 7.19 6.21
C LYS A 160 9.65 8.15 7.16
N PRO A 161 9.71 7.92 8.49
CA PRO A 161 10.45 8.81 9.40
C PRO A 161 11.95 8.92 9.11
N TYR A 162 12.53 7.94 8.41
CA TYR A 162 13.97 7.84 8.17
C TYR A 162 14.37 8.19 6.73
N ILE A 163 13.41 8.47 5.84
CA ILE A 163 13.69 8.76 4.43
C ILE A 163 13.10 10.11 3.99
N PRO A 164 13.76 10.83 3.06
CA PRO A 164 13.24 12.09 2.53
C PRO A 164 11.90 11.91 1.82
N THR A 165 11.03 12.92 1.92
CA THR A 165 9.72 12.95 1.22
C THR A 165 9.87 12.76 -0.29
N ASP A 166 10.94 13.30 -0.88
CA ASP A 166 11.24 13.19 -2.32
C ASP A 166 11.38 11.73 -2.78
N TRP A 167 11.87 10.85 -1.90
CA TRP A 167 12.00 9.41 -2.17
C TRP A 167 10.77 8.61 -1.76
N TRP A 168 10.01 9.08 -0.78
CA TRP A 168 8.84 8.37 -0.26
C TRP A 168 7.80 8.09 -1.34
N GLY A 169 7.53 9.06 -2.21
CA GLY A 169 6.61 8.91 -3.33
C GLY A 169 7.00 7.76 -4.26
N MET A 170 8.29 7.68 -4.61
CA MET A 170 8.84 6.61 -5.45
C MET A 170 8.72 5.24 -4.76
N VAL A 171 9.09 5.15 -3.48
CA VAL A 171 9.01 3.88 -2.71
C VAL A 171 7.60 3.33 -2.68
N ILE A 172 6.61 4.16 -2.34
CA ILE A 172 5.20 3.74 -2.28
C ILE A 172 4.65 3.44 -3.68
N TYR A 173 5.03 4.23 -4.68
CA TYR A 173 4.65 3.95 -6.06
C TYR A 173 5.16 2.57 -6.50
N SER A 174 6.45 2.28 -6.30
CA SER A 174 7.04 0.98 -6.63
C SER A 174 6.36 -0.15 -5.88
N ALA A 175 6.16 -0.01 -4.56
CA ALA A 175 5.46 -1.02 -3.76
C ALA A 175 4.05 -1.30 -4.33
N LYS A 176 3.29 -0.26 -4.68
CA LYS A 176 1.96 -0.40 -5.30
C LYS A 176 2.02 -1.13 -6.64
N GLN A 177 2.96 -0.77 -7.52
CA GLN A 177 3.09 -1.42 -8.82
C GLN A 177 3.43 -2.91 -8.68
N TYR A 178 4.46 -3.24 -7.89
CA TYR A 178 4.83 -4.63 -7.66
C TYR A 178 3.69 -5.42 -7.02
N HIS A 179 3.00 -4.85 -6.03
CA HIS A 179 1.89 -5.55 -5.38
C HIS A 179 0.76 -5.87 -6.36
N ASN A 180 0.36 -4.89 -7.17
CA ASN A 180 -0.75 -5.02 -8.10
C ASN A 180 -0.45 -5.99 -9.25
N TYR A 181 0.77 -6.01 -9.79
CA TYR A 181 1.12 -6.89 -10.91
C TYR A 181 1.51 -8.29 -10.48
N ILE A 182 2.21 -8.44 -9.34
CA ILE A 182 2.65 -9.76 -8.85
C ILE A 182 1.51 -10.50 -8.14
N GLY A 183 0.51 -9.79 -7.62
CA GLY A 183 -0.65 -10.38 -6.93
C GLY A 183 -1.37 -11.43 -7.76
N PRO A 184 -1.85 -11.08 -8.97
CA PRO A 184 -2.49 -12.04 -9.87
C PRO A 184 -1.59 -13.22 -10.25
N LEU A 185 -0.29 -12.97 -10.47
CA LEU A 185 0.67 -14.03 -10.78
C LEU A 185 0.83 -15.02 -9.61
N PHE A 186 0.97 -14.52 -8.39
CA PHE A 186 1.02 -15.34 -7.17
C PHE A 186 -0.26 -16.16 -7.00
N PHE A 187 -1.43 -15.55 -7.23
CA PHE A 187 -2.71 -16.25 -7.14
C PHE A 187 -2.77 -17.45 -8.10
N ILE A 188 -2.35 -17.28 -9.36
CA ILE A 188 -2.29 -18.38 -10.33
C ILE A 188 -1.34 -19.48 -9.85
N LEU A 189 -0.13 -19.13 -9.39
CA LEU A 189 0.84 -20.09 -8.84
C LEU A 189 0.29 -20.83 -7.61
N LEU A 190 -0.45 -20.14 -6.75
CA LEU A 190 -1.11 -20.72 -5.59
C LEU A 190 -2.14 -21.76 -5.96
N ILE A 191 -3.00 -21.48 -6.94
CA ILE A 191 -3.98 -22.45 -7.44
C ILE A 191 -3.27 -23.67 -8.04
N LEU A 192 -2.22 -23.49 -8.83
CA LEU A 192 -1.46 -24.60 -9.41
C LEU A 192 -0.85 -25.51 -8.34
N ILE A 193 -0.22 -24.92 -7.32
CA ILE A 193 0.38 -25.68 -6.21
C ILE A 193 -0.70 -26.36 -5.37
N LEU A 194 -1.80 -25.67 -5.06
CA LEU A 194 -2.92 -26.22 -4.32
C LEU A 194 -3.48 -27.44 -5.05
N LEU A 195 -3.86 -27.31 -6.33
CA LEU A 195 -4.39 -28.43 -7.12
C LEU A 195 -3.41 -29.59 -7.24
N LYS A 196 -2.10 -29.31 -7.31
CA LYS A 196 -1.08 -30.36 -7.40
C LYS A 196 -0.92 -31.14 -6.10
N TRP A 197 -0.99 -30.48 -4.94
CA TRP A 197 -0.66 -31.08 -3.64
C TRP A 197 -1.85 -31.27 -2.71
N TRP A 198 -3.07 -30.84 -3.05
CA TRP A 198 -4.22 -30.84 -2.13
C TRP A 198 -4.48 -32.20 -1.47
N ARG A 199 -4.40 -33.29 -2.25
CA ARG A 199 -4.63 -34.66 -1.74
C ARG A 199 -3.64 -35.06 -0.66
N LYS A 200 -2.43 -34.51 -0.69
CA LYS A 200 -1.37 -34.77 0.30
C LYS A 200 -1.46 -33.85 1.52
N SER A 201 -2.33 -32.85 1.47
CA SER A 201 -2.52 -31.84 2.53
C SER A 201 -3.84 -32.03 3.28
N LEU A 202 -4.54 -33.14 3.06
CA LEU A 202 -5.78 -33.45 3.77
C LEU A 202 -5.48 -33.84 5.21
N PHE A 203 -6.23 -33.21 6.10
CA PHE A 203 -6.17 -33.45 7.54
C PHE A 203 -6.54 -34.89 7.87
N ASN A 204 -5.74 -35.55 8.71
CA ASN A 204 -5.93 -36.93 9.11
C ASN A 204 -5.60 -37.14 10.60
N LYS A 205 -5.83 -38.37 11.09
CA LYS A 205 -5.63 -38.70 12.51
C LYS A 205 -4.19 -38.51 13.00
N ILE A 206 -3.20 -38.65 12.12
CA ILE A 206 -1.78 -38.47 12.45
C ILE A 206 -1.51 -37.00 12.77
N ASP A 207 -2.16 -36.06 12.06
CA ASP A 207 -2.03 -34.63 12.34
C ASP A 207 -2.51 -34.31 13.76
N ILE A 208 -3.64 -34.90 14.19
CA ILE A 208 -4.15 -34.76 15.57
C ILE A 208 -3.12 -35.25 16.58
N GLN A 209 -2.55 -36.44 16.36
CA GLN A 209 -1.53 -37.00 17.25
C GLN A 209 -0.27 -36.13 17.30
N TRP A 210 0.12 -35.53 16.17
CA TRP A 210 1.26 -34.63 16.07
C TRP A 210 1.03 -33.34 16.87
N PHE A 211 -0.16 -32.74 16.78
CA PHE A 211 -0.54 -31.56 17.55
C PHE A 211 -0.58 -31.82 19.05
N LEU A 212 -1.10 -32.98 19.48
CA LEU A 212 -1.13 -33.36 20.90
C LEU A 212 0.27 -33.50 21.51
N LYS A 213 1.28 -33.79 20.68
CA LYS A 213 2.69 -33.86 21.10
C LYS A 213 3.44 -32.53 20.98
N LEU A 214 2.75 -31.45 20.58
CA LEU A 214 3.35 -30.14 20.30
C LEU A 214 4.48 -30.20 19.25
N GLY A 215 4.40 -31.20 18.36
CA GLY A 215 5.31 -31.37 17.25
C GLY A 215 6.32 -32.49 17.43
N GLY A 216 5.96 -33.67 16.90
CA GLY A 216 6.89 -34.79 16.64
C GLY A 216 7.31 -35.59 17.85
#